data_AF-A0A7J3I556-F1
#
_entry.id   AF-A0A7J3I556-F1
#
_cell.length_a   1.000
_cell.length_b   1.000
_cell.length_c   1.000
_cell.angle_alpha   90.00
_cell.angle_beta   90.00
_cell.angle_gamma   90.00
#
_symmetry.space_group_name_H-M   'P 1'
#
loop_
_entity.id
_entity.type
_entity.pdbx_description
1 polymer ?
#
loop_
_entity_poly.entity_id
_entity_poly.type
_entity_poly.pdbx_seq_one_letter_code
_entity_poly.pdbx_strand_id
1 'polypeptide(L)'
;MDEVPWRGVIHVLPMRSVVTNLYEETRERIECLQKLGIVNSQNLKNDIAEQMMWSHGALYFEKRIVFTTLDTFCLNLFKVPVAEAWKTGYGLPTRYDVSRGLIYSSAVVFDESHLFMELGSATSNRRGVAALWASIQSLVTSGVPTFLMTATLPPNILKGIVRHANNICLNVIIATMPDIKNLVDFPDDVIIIC
;
A
#
# COMPACT_ATOMS: atom_id res chain seq x y z
N MET A 1 -23.77 -11.36 -2.10
CA MET A 1 -22.38 -10.92 -2.33
C MET A 1 -22.13 -9.93 -1.23
N ASP A 2 -21.39 -10.33 -0.21
CA ASP A 2 -20.97 -9.41 0.84
C ASP A 2 -20.17 -8.29 0.18
N GLU A 3 -20.65 -7.05 0.29
CA GLU A 3 -19.96 -5.89 -0.26
C GLU A 3 -18.61 -5.79 0.42
N VAL A 4 -17.55 -6.04 -0.35
CA VAL A 4 -16.19 -5.75 0.11
C VAL A 4 -16.17 -4.24 0.42
N PRO A 5 -15.83 -3.82 1.66
CA PRO A 5 -16.05 -2.43 2.09
C PRO A 5 -15.13 -1.42 1.40
N TRP A 6 -14.21 -1.89 0.56
CA TRP A 6 -13.28 -1.09 -0.21
C TRP A 6 -13.49 -1.27 -1.72
N ARG A 7 -13.25 -0.19 -2.46
CA ARG A 7 -13.39 -0.11 -3.93
C ARG A 7 -12.43 -1.03 -4.68
N GLY A 8 -11.20 -1.12 -4.20
CA GLY A 8 -10.09 -1.77 -4.87
C GLY A 8 -8.91 -2.01 -3.94
N VAL A 9 -7.82 -2.53 -4.49
CA VAL A 9 -6.58 -2.86 -3.78
C VAL A 9 -5.41 -2.16 -4.47
N ILE A 10 -4.60 -1.44 -3.70
CA ILE A 10 -3.37 -0.78 -4.14
C ILE A 10 -2.19 -1.52 -3.51
N HIS A 11 -1.36 -2.12 -4.35
CA HIS A 11 -0.18 -2.87 -3.96
C HIS A 11 1.07 -2.01 -4.17
N VAL A 12 1.71 -1.64 -3.06
CA VAL A 12 2.89 -0.77 -3.02
C VAL A 12 4.14 -1.63 -2.82
N LEU A 13 5.03 -1.60 -3.80
CA LEU A 13 6.22 -2.44 -3.89
C LEU A 13 7.51 -1.59 -3.90
N PRO A 14 8.66 -2.15 -3.48
CA PRO A 14 9.91 -1.41 -3.38
C PRO A 14 10.61 -1.20 -4.72
N MET A 15 10.54 -2.18 -5.62
CA MET A 15 11.27 -2.16 -6.88
C MET A 15 10.32 -2.18 -8.08
N ARG A 16 10.62 -1.34 -9.08
CA ARG A 16 9.87 -1.28 -10.34
C ARG A 16 9.86 -2.62 -11.09
N SER A 17 10.96 -3.36 -11.05
CA SER A 17 11.03 -4.70 -11.64
C SER A 17 10.02 -5.67 -11.02
N VAL A 18 9.85 -5.60 -9.69
CA VAL A 18 8.89 -6.43 -8.97
C VAL A 18 7.46 -5.99 -9.31
N VAL A 19 7.20 -4.68 -9.44
CA VAL A 19 5.90 -4.16 -9.91
C VAL A 19 5.53 -4.76 -11.26
N THR A 20 6.41 -4.65 -12.26
CA THR A 20 6.12 -5.14 -13.62
C THR A 20 5.96 -6.65 -13.65
N ASN A 21 6.83 -7.40 -12.96
CA ASN A 21 6.72 -8.85 -12.88
C ASN A 21 5.39 -9.27 -12.25
N LEU A 22 5.02 -8.68 -11.10
CA LEU A 22 3.78 -9.04 -10.41
C LEU A 22 2.55 -8.63 -11.23
N TYR A 23 2.60 -7.50 -11.92
CA TYR A 23 1.55 -7.07 -12.84
C TYR A 23 1.34 -8.09 -13.97
N GLU A 24 2.40 -8.49 -14.68
CA GLU A 24 2.29 -9.47 -15.77
C GLU A 24 1.88 -10.85 -15.27
N GLU A 25 2.45 -11.34 -14.16
CA GLU A 25 2.03 -12.62 -13.55
C GLU A 25 0.56 -12.61 -13.14
N THR A 26 0.09 -11.52 -12.53
CA THR A 26 -1.31 -11.38 -12.12
C THR A 26 -2.22 -11.35 -13.33
N ARG A 27 -1.83 -10.62 -14.38
CA ARG A 27 -2.56 -10.54 -15.64
C ARG A 27 -2.66 -11.90 -16.32
N GLU A 28 -1.55 -12.64 -16.44
CA GLU A 28 -1.53 -13.98 -17.03
C GLU A 28 -2.39 -14.98 -16.24
N ARG A 29 -2.31 -14.96 -14.91
CA ARG A 29 -3.16 -15.80 -14.05
C ARG A 29 -4.64 -15.50 -14.25
N ILE A 30 -5.00 -14.22 -14.34
CA ILE A 30 -6.38 -13.80 -14.59
C ILE A 30 -6.86 -14.24 -15.98
N GLU A 31 -6.04 -14.10 -17.00
CA GLU A 31 -6.36 -14.60 -18.35
C GLU A 31 -6.57 -16.13 -18.35
N CYS A 32 -5.77 -16.87 -17.59
CA CYS A 32 -5.95 -18.31 -17.41
C CYS A 32 -7.29 -18.63 -16.72
N LEU A 33 -7.60 -17.95 -15.61
CA LEU A 33 -8.87 -18.14 -14.88
C LEU A 33 -10.10 -17.78 -15.72
N GLN A 34 -9.99 -16.78 -16.61
CA GLN A 34 -11.02 -16.45 -17.59
C GLN A 34 -11.22 -17.57 -18.61
N LYS A 35 -10.15 -18.12 -19.17
CA LYS A 35 -10.22 -19.26 -20.11
C LYS A 35 -10.86 -20.50 -19.48
N LEU A 36 -10.67 -20.69 -18.18
CA LEU A 36 -11.29 -21.77 -17.39
C LEU A 36 -12.75 -21.48 -17.00
N GLY A 37 -13.29 -20.29 -17.31
CA GLY A 37 -14.66 -19.91 -16.96
C GLY A 37 -14.89 -19.66 -15.47
N ILE A 38 -13.81 -19.56 -14.67
CA ILE A 38 -13.88 -19.32 -13.22
C ILE A 38 -14.21 -17.85 -12.94
N VAL A 39 -13.68 -16.94 -13.77
CA VAL A 39 -13.88 -15.50 -13.65
C VAL A 39 -14.59 -14.98 -14.90
N ASN A 40 -15.86 -14.56 -14.74
CA ASN A 40 -16.72 -14.10 -15.85
C ASN A 40 -16.70 -12.58 -16.07
N SER A 41 -15.70 -11.87 -15.53
CA SER A 41 -15.63 -10.41 -15.72
C SER A 41 -15.10 -10.06 -17.11
N GLN A 42 -15.99 -9.50 -17.93
CA GLN A 42 -15.71 -9.04 -19.30
C GLN A 42 -14.66 -7.90 -19.36
N ASN A 43 -14.38 -7.24 -18.22
CA ASN A 43 -13.49 -6.08 -18.15
C ASN A 43 -12.32 -6.24 -17.16
N LEU A 44 -11.99 -7.45 -16.70
CA LEU A 44 -10.94 -7.64 -15.69
C LEU A 44 -9.56 -7.14 -16.13
N LYS A 45 -9.25 -7.18 -17.44
CA LYS A 45 -8.03 -6.57 -17.99
C LYS A 45 -7.98 -5.06 -17.80
N ASN A 46 -9.13 -4.39 -17.85
CA ASN A 46 -9.25 -2.96 -17.62
C ASN A 46 -9.29 -2.61 -16.13
N ASP A 47 -9.44 -3.60 -15.24
CA ASP A 47 -9.52 -3.42 -13.80
C ASP A 47 -8.15 -3.50 -13.11
N ILE A 48 -7.10 -3.93 -13.83
CA ILE A 48 -5.73 -4.05 -13.33
C ILE A 48 -4.85 -3.01 -14.01
N ALA A 49 -3.96 -2.38 -13.28
CA ALA A 49 -2.94 -1.52 -13.85
C ALA A 49 -1.64 -1.53 -13.04
N GLU A 50 -0.54 -1.30 -13.74
CA GLU A 50 0.67 -0.78 -13.13
C GLU A 50 0.70 0.75 -13.25
N GLN A 51 1.11 1.42 -12.17
CA GLN A 51 1.29 2.86 -12.12
C GLN A 51 2.63 3.17 -11.46
N MET A 52 3.60 3.63 -12.23
CA MET A 52 4.93 4.02 -11.74
C MET A 52 5.54 5.08 -12.65
N MET A 53 6.68 5.66 -12.27
CA MET A 53 7.39 6.55 -13.20
C MET A 53 7.63 5.81 -14.53
N TRP A 54 7.13 6.38 -15.64
CA TRP A 54 7.15 5.85 -17.01
C TRP A 54 6.03 4.85 -17.40
N SER A 55 5.14 4.47 -16.48
CA SER A 55 3.95 3.66 -16.77
C SER A 55 2.68 4.30 -16.20
N HIS A 56 1.71 4.58 -17.07
CA HIS A 56 0.52 5.41 -16.76
C HIS A 56 -0.78 4.60 -16.81
N GLY A 57 -0.78 3.36 -16.31
CA GLY A 57 -1.94 2.48 -16.37
C GLY A 57 -3.11 2.91 -15.48
N ALA A 58 -2.85 3.72 -14.43
CA ALA A 58 -3.86 4.22 -13.51
C ALA A 58 -3.42 5.57 -12.91
N LEU A 59 -3.62 6.66 -13.64
CA LEU A 59 -3.07 7.99 -13.31
C LEU A 59 -3.43 8.46 -11.89
N TYR A 60 -4.61 8.08 -11.41
CA TYR A 60 -5.15 8.43 -10.09
C TYR A 60 -5.45 7.22 -9.23
N PHE A 61 -4.92 6.04 -9.58
CA PHE A 61 -5.30 4.76 -8.96
C PHE A 61 -6.80 4.43 -9.13
N GLU A 62 -7.36 4.77 -10.28
CA GLU A 62 -8.78 4.60 -10.60
C GLU A 62 -9.21 3.14 -10.85
N LYS A 63 -8.25 2.23 -10.96
CA LYS A 63 -8.46 0.80 -11.26
C LYS A 63 -8.72 0.00 -9.99
N ARG A 64 -9.30 -1.20 -10.12
CA ARG A 64 -9.62 -2.06 -8.96
C ARG A 64 -8.37 -2.70 -8.36
N ILE A 65 -7.36 -3.01 -9.17
CA ILE A 65 -6.08 -3.57 -8.72
C ILE A 65 -4.98 -2.70 -9.31
N VAL A 66 -4.20 -2.07 -8.45
CA VAL A 66 -3.11 -1.19 -8.86
C VAL A 66 -1.81 -1.67 -8.27
N PHE A 67 -0.79 -1.88 -9.11
CA PHE A 67 0.58 -2.13 -8.68
C PHE A 67 1.40 -0.86 -8.83
N THR A 68 2.06 -0.41 -7.77
CA THR A 68 2.80 0.86 -7.77
C THR A 68 4.05 0.78 -6.91
N THR A 69 4.94 1.77 -7.04
CA THR A 69 6.10 1.93 -6.15
C THR A 69 5.79 2.90 -5.01
N LEU A 70 6.54 2.80 -3.91
CA LEU A 70 6.39 3.72 -2.77
C LEU A 70 6.55 5.20 -3.16
N ASP A 71 7.48 5.53 -4.07
CA ASP A 71 7.64 6.91 -4.54
C ASP A 71 6.37 7.44 -5.22
N THR A 72 5.81 6.67 -6.17
CA THR A 72 4.60 7.07 -6.91
C THR A 72 3.37 7.08 -6.00
N PHE A 73 3.30 6.17 -5.04
CA PHE A 73 2.27 6.17 -4.00
C PHE A 73 2.35 7.43 -3.14
N CYS A 74 3.52 7.74 -2.58
CA CYS A 74 3.73 8.94 -1.76
C CYS A 74 3.45 10.22 -2.52
N LEU A 75 3.75 10.28 -3.83
CA LEU A 75 3.40 11.41 -4.66
C LEU A 75 1.87 11.59 -4.76
N ASN A 76 1.13 10.51 -5.01
CA ASN A 76 -0.33 10.56 -5.06
C ASN A 76 -1.00 10.75 -3.69
N LEU A 77 -0.35 10.35 -2.60
CA LEU A 77 -0.88 10.50 -1.25
C LEU A 77 -0.57 11.89 -0.66
N PHE A 78 0.63 12.43 -0.86
CA PHE A 78 1.12 13.64 -0.17
C PHE A 78 1.38 14.86 -1.04
N LYS A 79 1.58 14.71 -2.35
CA LYS A 79 2.02 15.83 -3.19
C LYS A 79 0.87 16.45 -3.98
N VAL A 80 0.60 17.72 -3.69
CA VAL A 80 -0.19 18.58 -4.58
C VAL A 80 0.67 18.96 -5.80
N PRO A 81 0.20 18.80 -7.05
CA PRO A 81 0.90 19.28 -8.24
C PRO A 81 1.20 20.79 -8.15
N VAL A 82 2.43 21.22 -8.47
CA VAL A 82 2.84 22.64 -8.33
C VAL A 82 1.93 23.58 -9.12
N ALA A 83 1.50 23.18 -10.31
CA ALA A 83 0.57 23.93 -11.15
C ALA A 83 -0.84 24.08 -10.54
N GLU A 84 -1.20 23.22 -9.59
CA GLU A 84 -2.48 23.24 -8.88
C GLU A 84 -2.34 23.68 -7.42
N ALA A 85 -1.13 23.91 -6.91
CA ALA A 85 -0.89 24.27 -5.52
C ALA A 85 -1.61 25.56 -5.10
N TRP A 86 -1.75 26.51 -6.04
CA TRP A 86 -2.51 27.74 -5.80
C TRP A 86 -3.97 27.44 -5.43
N LYS A 87 -4.61 26.44 -6.07
CA LYS A 87 -6.01 26.05 -5.81
C LYS A 87 -6.21 25.60 -4.37
N THR A 88 -5.26 24.84 -3.80
CA THR A 88 -5.30 24.41 -2.40
C THR A 88 -5.30 25.62 -1.46
N GLY A 89 -4.55 26.68 -1.77
CA GLY A 89 -4.52 27.92 -0.99
C GLY A 89 -5.85 28.70 -1.01
N TYR A 90 -6.68 28.49 -2.02
CA TYR A 90 -8.02 29.08 -2.16
C TYR A 90 -9.16 28.10 -1.81
N GLY A 91 -8.85 26.92 -1.27
CA GLY A 91 -9.86 25.90 -0.94
C GLY A 91 -10.58 25.30 -2.15
N LEU A 92 -10.00 25.41 -3.34
CA LEU A 92 -10.56 24.86 -4.58
C LEU A 92 -10.14 23.40 -4.76
N PRO A 93 -11.04 22.53 -5.28
CA PRO A 93 -10.72 21.13 -5.50
C PRO A 93 -9.59 20.97 -6.53
N THR A 94 -8.63 20.12 -6.19
CA THR A 94 -7.47 19.77 -7.01
C THR A 94 -7.61 18.38 -7.58
N ARG A 95 -6.97 18.10 -8.71
CA ARG A 95 -6.95 16.72 -9.28
C ARG A 95 -6.30 15.72 -8.34
N TYR A 96 -5.51 16.20 -7.40
CA TYR A 96 -4.89 15.42 -6.36
C TYR A 96 -5.87 14.94 -5.27
N ASP A 97 -6.99 15.63 -5.05
CA ASP A 97 -8.04 15.17 -4.14
C ASP A 97 -8.72 13.90 -4.68
N VAL A 98 -8.72 13.72 -6.01
CA VAL A 98 -9.22 12.49 -6.66
C VAL A 98 -8.33 11.30 -6.31
N SER A 99 -7.01 11.43 -6.45
CA SER A 99 -6.07 10.36 -6.09
C SER A 99 -6.20 9.97 -4.62
N ARG A 100 -6.24 10.96 -3.72
CA ARG A 100 -6.42 10.72 -2.29
C ARG A 100 -7.74 10.03 -1.97
N GLY A 101 -8.85 10.49 -2.56
CA GLY A 101 -10.16 9.88 -2.35
C GLY A 101 -10.19 8.42 -2.82
N LEU A 102 -9.51 8.10 -3.92
CA LEU A 102 -9.37 6.74 -4.42
C LEU A 102 -8.47 5.88 -3.52
N ILE A 103 -7.38 6.42 -2.97
CA ILE A 103 -6.55 5.74 -1.98
C ILE A 103 -7.35 5.45 -0.71
N TYR A 104 -8.06 6.45 -0.18
CA TYR A 104 -8.82 6.31 1.07
C TYR A 104 -10.04 5.40 0.96
N SER A 105 -10.52 5.13 -0.25
CA SER A 105 -11.59 4.16 -0.51
C SER A 105 -11.07 2.76 -0.90
N SER A 106 -9.75 2.55 -0.93
CA SER A 106 -9.12 1.29 -1.33
C SER A 106 -8.44 0.62 -0.14
N ALA A 107 -8.24 -0.70 -0.21
CA ALA A 107 -7.29 -1.39 0.65
C ALA A 107 -5.87 -1.14 0.14
N VAL A 108 -4.92 -0.86 1.03
CA VAL A 108 -3.52 -0.60 0.69
C VAL A 108 -2.65 -1.73 1.24
N VAL A 109 -1.82 -2.33 0.39
CA VAL A 109 -0.88 -3.38 0.76
C VAL A 109 0.54 -2.85 0.53
N PHE A 110 1.34 -2.78 1.58
CA PHE A 110 2.78 -2.50 1.49
C PHE A 110 3.54 -3.81 1.54
N ASP A 111 4.10 -4.22 0.42
CA ASP A 111 4.81 -5.49 0.29
C ASP A 111 6.33 -5.29 0.25
N GLU A 112 7.04 -6.32 0.68
CA GLU A 112 8.46 -6.34 0.99
C GLU A 112 8.90 -5.12 1.80
N SER A 113 8.15 -4.86 2.87
CA SER A 113 8.29 -3.60 3.59
C SER A 113 9.67 -3.40 4.19
N HIS A 114 10.39 -4.50 4.49
CA HIS A 114 11.77 -4.47 4.95
C HIS A 114 12.73 -3.83 3.97
N LEU A 115 12.50 -3.94 2.65
CA LEU A 115 13.37 -3.31 1.66
C LEU A 115 13.28 -1.79 1.75
N PHE A 116 12.13 -1.22 2.10
CA PHE A 116 12.02 0.22 2.38
C PHE A 116 12.84 0.65 3.62
N MET A 117 13.21 -0.31 4.47
CA MET A 117 13.90 -0.10 5.74
C MET A 117 15.39 -0.45 5.67
N GLU A 118 15.75 -1.46 4.88
CA GLU A 118 17.11 -1.95 4.68
C GLU A 118 17.87 -1.27 3.53
N LEU A 119 17.19 -0.58 2.60
CA LEU A 119 17.85 0.31 1.61
C LEU A 119 18.54 1.55 2.25
N GLY A 120 18.95 1.45 3.51
CA GLY A 120 19.42 2.54 4.37
C GLY A 120 20.40 2.11 5.45
N SER A 121 21.29 1.15 5.17
CA SER A 121 22.45 0.94 6.05
C SER A 121 23.32 2.20 6.08
N ALA A 122 23.49 2.71 7.31
CA ALA A 122 24.35 3.81 7.75
C ALA A 122 24.19 5.15 7.00
N THR A 123 23.49 6.08 7.65
CA THR A 123 23.66 7.55 7.55
C THR A 123 22.90 8.33 6.47
N SER A 124 22.31 7.73 5.42
CA SER A 124 21.86 8.52 4.26
C SER A 124 20.36 8.60 3.95
N ASN A 125 19.48 7.69 4.43
CA ASN A 125 18.09 7.68 3.92
C ASN A 125 16.96 7.42 4.94
N ARG A 126 16.90 8.22 6.01
CA ARG A 126 15.73 8.33 6.91
C ARG A 126 14.40 8.65 6.19
N ARG A 127 14.46 9.11 4.93
CA ARG A 127 13.29 9.61 4.18
C ARG A 127 12.35 8.51 3.71
N GLY A 128 12.86 7.36 3.27
CA GLY A 128 12.03 6.25 2.80
C GLY A 128 11.20 5.64 3.93
N VAL A 129 11.86 5.36 5.06
CA VAL A 129 11.20 4.91 6.30
C VAL A 129 10.19 5.95 6.82
N ALA A 130 10.56 7.23 6.84
CA ALA A 130 9.64 8.29 7.26
C ALA A 130 8.43 8.43 6.32
N ALA A 131 8.62 8.27 5.01
CA ALA A 131 7.54 8.34 4.03
C ALA A 131 6.60 7.15 4.13
N LEU A 132 7.13 5.93 4.29
CA LEU A 132 6.35 4.73 4.57
C LEU A 132 5.56 4.91 5.87
N TRP A 133 6.21 5.38 6.92
CA TRP A 133 5.59 5.60 8.21
C TRP A 133 4.47 6.65 8.16
N ALA A 134 4.73 7.80 7.56
CA ALA A 134 3.73 8.84 7.37
C ALA A 134 2.55 8.33 6.53
N SER A 135 2.81 7.50 5.52
CA SER A 135 1.78 6.87 4.70
C SER A 135 0.89 5.97 5.55
N ILE A 136 1.47 5.01 6.28
CA ILE A 136 0.74 4.10 7.16
C ILE A 136 -0.07 4.89 8.17
N GLN A 137 0.56 5.86 8.84
CA GLN A 137 -0.14 6.69 9.82
C GLN A 137 -1.34 7.41 9.21
N SER A 138 -1.17 8.08 8.06
CA SER A 138 -2.24 8.82 7.39
C SER A 138 -3.40 7.92 6.94
N LEU A 139 -3.09 6.72 6.44
CA LEU A 139 -4.09 5.75 5.98
C LEU A 139 -4.87 5.21 7.16
N VAL A 140 -4.17 4.76 8.19
CA VAL A 140 -4.80 4.09 9.32
C VAL A 140 -5.60 5.07 10.18
N THR A 141 -5.14 6.30 10.39
CA THR A 141 -5.96 7.35 11.07
C THR A 141 -7.21 7.71 10.28
N SER A 142 -7.22 7.47 8.98
CA SER A 142 -8.37 7.73 8.10
C SER A 142 -9.30 6.52 7.96
N GLY A 143 -9.06 5.43 8.72
CA GLY A 143 -9.86 4.20 8.68
C GLY A 143 -9.62 3.33 7.46
N VAL A 144 -8.51 3.53 6.74
CA VAL A 144 -8.21 2.79 5.50
C VAL A 144 -7.63 1.41 5.85
N PRO A 145 -8.19 0.31 5.29
CA PRO A 145 -7.61 -1.02 5.45
C PRO A 145 -6.19 -1.06 4.92
N THR A 146 -5.22 -1.25 5.81
CA THR A 146 -3.79 -1.20 5.47
C THR A 146 -3.12 -2.50 5.90
N PHE A 147 -2.45 -3.16 4.96
CA PHE A 147 -1.71 -4.40 5.17
C PHE A 147 -0.22 -4.12 5.02
N LEU A 148 0.58 -4.61 5.97
CA LEU A 148 2.04 -4.55 5.92
C LEU A 148 2.57 -5.98 5.80
N MET A 149 3.18 -6.29 4.66
CA MET A 149 3.72 -7.60 4.33
C MET A 149 5.24 -7.52 4.21
N THR A 150 5.93 -8.44 4.88
CA THR A 150 7.38 -8.56 4.77
C THR A 150 7.86 -9.96 5.11
N ALA A 151 8.87 -10.44 4.39
CA ALA A 151 9.56 -11.69 4.71
C ALA A 151 10.44 -11.59 5.97
N THR A 152 11.05 -10.42 6.21
CA THR A 152 11.97 -10.20 7.33
C THR A 152 11.58 -8.92 8.06
N LEU A 153 11.08 -8.99 9.30
CA LEU A 153 10.82 -7.77 10.09
C LEU A 153 11.77 -7.73 11.28
N PRO A 154 12.79 -6.84 11.28
CA PRO A 154 13.67 -6.72 12.43
C PRO A 154 12.88 -6.37 13.70
N PRO A 155 13.15 -7.01 14.85
CA PRO A 155 12.35 -6.83 16.07
C PRO A 155 12.26 -5.37 16.55
N ASN A 156 13.33 -4.59 16.32
CA ASN A 156 13.40 -3.18 16.70
C ASN A 156 12.40 -2.31 15.93
N ILE A 157 12.16 -2.66 14.67
CA ILE A 157 11.20 -2.00 13.80
C ILE A 157 9.78 -2.36 14.22
N LEU A 158 9.54 -3.64 14.47
CA LEU A 158 8.24 -4.12 14.91
C LEU A 158 7.80 -3.48 16.22
N LYS A 159 8.73 -3.38 17.19
CA LYS A 159 8.50 -2.62 18.43
C LYS A 159 8.18 -1.15 18.16
N GLY A 160 8.80 -0.53 17.16
CA GLY A 160 8.49 0.83 16.73
C GLY A 160 7.07 0.97 16.19
N ILE A 161 6.66 0.05 15.30
CA ILE A 161 5.32 0.00 14.70
C ILE A 161 4.26 -0.19 15.78
N VAL A 162 4.43 -1.20 16.64
CA VAL A 162 3.49 -1.50 17.74
C VAL A 162 3.39 -0.34 18.72
N ARG A 163 4.53 0.23 19.15
CA ARG A 163 4.53 1.37 20.09
C ARG A 163 3.77 2.57 19.54
N HIS A 164 3.92 2.88 18.26
CA HIS A 164 3.22 4.01 17.67
C HIS A 164 1.76 3.69 17.35
N ALA A 165 1.42 2.46 16.97
CA ALA A 165 0.03 2.05 16.79
C ALA A 165 -0.77 2.16 18.09
N ASN A 166 -0.17 1.74 19.21
CA ASN A 166 -0.78 1.88 20.54
C ASN A 166 -1.01 3.35 20.92
N ASN A 167 -0.10 4.25 20.55
CA ASN A 167 -0.26 5.69 20.80
C ASN A 167 -1.45 6.31 20.04
N ILE A 168 -1.95 5.64 18.98
CA ILE A 168 -3.04 6.13 18.11
C ILE A 168 -4.30 5.25 18.30
N CYS A 169 -4.30 4.33 19.28
CA CYS A 169 -5.40 3.39 19.57
C CYS A 169 -5.82 2.56 18.35
N LEU A 170 -4.85 2.04 17.61
CA LEU A 170 -5.09 1.26 16.40
C LEU A 170 -5.01 -0.25 16.65
N ASN A 171 -6.01 -0.98 16.17
CA ASN A 171 -5.98 -2.44 16.15
C ASN A 171 -5.04 -2.89 15.02
N VAL A 172 -3.87 -3.43 15.39
CA VAL A 172 -2.89 -3.95 14.42
C VAL A 172 -3.03 -5.45 14.36
N ILE A 173 -3.30 -5.97 13.17
CA ILE A 173 -3.28 -7.42 12.91
C ILE A 173 -1.91 -7.76 12.36
N ILE A 174 -1.13 -8.54 13.10
CA ILE A 174 0.22 -8.95 12.70
C ILE A 174 0.16 -10.43 12.33
N ALA A 175 0.15 -10.74 11.03
CA ALA A 175 0.30 -12.10 10.55
C ALA A 175 1.78 -12.40 10.35
N THR A 176 2.35 -13.24 11.21
CA THR A 176 3.75 -13.69 11.11
C THR A 176 3.81 -15.20 10.97
N MET A 177 4.84 -15.69 10.29
CA MET A 177 5.19 -17.11 10.35
C MET A 177 5.41 -17.53 11.82
N PRO A 178 5.05 -18.76 12.19
CA PRO A 178 4.96 -19.23 13.59
C PRO A 178 6.23 -19.01 14.43
N ASP A 179 7.40 -18.93 13.82
CA ASP A 179 8.69 -18.75 14.51
C ASP A 179 8.91 -17.35 15.12
N ILE A 180 8.20 -16.31 14.67
CA ILE A 180 8.39 -14.92 15.16
C ILE A 180 7.65 -14.66 16.48
N LYS A 181 6.65 -15.49 16.83
CA LYS A 181 5.88 -15.36 18.09
C LYS A 181 6.76 -15.41 19.34
N ASN A 182 7.87 -16.13 19.29
CA ASN A 182 8.76 -16.32 20.44
C ASN A 182 9.76 -15.18 20.64
N LEU A 183 9.82 -14.19 19.74
CA LEU A 183 10.88 -13.19 19.74
C LEU A 183 10.46 -11.80 20.26
N VAL A 184 9.15 -11.53 20.35
CA VAL A 184 8.61 -10.22 20.75
C VAL A 184 7.32 -10.39 21.55
N ASP A 185 7.28 -9.85 22.78
CA ASP A 185 6.03 -9.69 23.52
C ASP A 185 5.14 -8.68 22.78
N PHE A 186 4.00 -9.15 22.31
CA PHE A 186 2.98 -8.31 21.68
C PHE A 186 1.93 -7.89 22.73
N PRO A 187 1.49 -6.62 22.74
CA PRO A 187 0.38 -6.19 23.56
C PRO A 187 -0.93 -6.88 23.14
N ASP A 188 -1.88 -7.01 24.08
CA ASP A 188 -3.14 -7.77 23.95
C ASP A 188 -4.04 -7.31 22.78
N ASP A 189 -3.79 -6.12 22.25
CA ASP A 189 -4.55 -5.48 21.16
C ASP A 189 -4.13 -5.97 19.76
N VAL A 190 -3.14 -6.86 19.70
CA VAL A 190 -2.58 -7.39 18.45
C VAL A 190 -3.16 -8.76 18.14
N ILE A 191 -3.97 -8.83 17.08
CA ILE A 191 -4.48 -10.13 16.59
C ILE A 191 -3.41 -10.75 15.70
N ILE A 192 -2.89 -11.90 16.12
CA ILE A 192 -1.94 -12.70 15.33
C ILE A 192 -2.70 -13.76 14.54
N ILE A 193 -2.76 -13.61 13.23
CA ILE A 193 -3.31 -14.62 12.32
C ILE A 193 -2.13 -15.48 11.85
N CYS A 194 -2.08 -16.73 12.30
CA CYS A 194 -1.12 -17.75 11.83
C CYS A 194 -1.66 -18.50 10.61
#